data_AF-A0A949YXI9-F1
#
_entry.id   AF-A0A949YXI9-F1
#
_cell.length_a   1.000
_cell.length_b   1.000
_cell.length_c   1.000
_cell.angle_alpha   90.00
_cell.angle_beta   90.00
_cell.angle_gamma   90.00
#
_symmetry.space_group_name_H-M   'P 1'
#
loop_
_entity.id
_entity.type
_entity.pdbx_description
1 polymer ?
#
loop_
_entity_poly.entity_id
_entity_poly.type
_entity_poly.pdbx_seq_one_letter_code
_entity_poly.pdbx_strand_id
1 'polypeptide(L)'
;MFFKAQPYVTRVIFIATPHRGSFLAGNYVGKLGNKLINLPGGLAKTAEGLAKVRESTVMGAPLVIPTALDNMDPSQPFIKTLSATPIAPGVHAHSIIPVKGSGPVEDGDDGVVEYQSAHIDGVESELIVRSGHSTQATPATIEEVRRILYEHAGIH
;
A
#
# COMPACT_ATOMS: atom_id res chain seq x y z
N MET A 1 12.45 -13.44 -2.27
CA MET A 1 12.98 -12.08 -2.51
C MET A 1 13.76 -11.69 -1.26
N PHE A 2 14.98 -11.16 -1.36
CA PHE A 2 15.79 -10.77 -0.20
C PHE A 2 16.04 -9.26 -0.27
N PHE A 3 15.48 -8.52 0.68
CA PHE A 3 15.70 -7.08 0.81
C PHE A 3 16.72 -6.81 1.90
N LYS A 4 17.58 -5.81 1.69
CA LYS A 4 18.45 -5.27 2.73
C LYS A 4 17.87 -3.94 3.19
N ALA A 5 17.73 -3.77 4.51
CA ALA A 5 17.33 -2.50 5.09
C ALA A 5 18.32 -1.40 4.69
N GLN A 6 17.79 -0.24 4.32
CA GLN A 6 18.64 0.91 4.02
C GLN A 6 19.07 1.57 5.34
N PRO A 7 20.37 1.81 5.56
CA PRO A 7 20.89 2.18 6.88
C PRO A 7 20.44 3.57 7.37
N TYR A 8 19.92 4.40 6.48
CA TYR A 8 19.47 5.77 6.76
C TYR A 8 17.96 5.89 7.00
N VAL A 9 17.18 4.83 6.80
CA VAL A 9 15.75 4.83 7.15
C VAL A 9 15.62 4.40 8.60
N THR A 10 15.26 5.33 9.48
CA THR A 10 15.07 5.05 10.91
C THR A 10 13.61 5.11 11.34
N ARG A 11 12.70 5.63 10.49
CA ARG A 11 11.28 5.73 10.82
C ARG A 11 10.39 5.59 9.59
N VAL A 12 9.25 4.92 9.75
CA VAL A 12 8.25 4.69 8.70
C VAL A 12 6.84 4.94 9.25
N ILE A 13 5.98 5.57 8.45
CA ILE A 13 4.56 5.78 8.75
C ILE A 13 3.74 5.08 7.66
N PHE A 14 2.99 4.05 8.04
CA PHE A 14 2.02 3.39 7.19
C PHE A 14 0.66 4.10 7.33
N ILE A 15 0.03 4.41 6.21
CA ILE A 15 -1.28 5.07 6.18
C ILE A 15 -2.17 4.27 5.23
N ALA A 16 -3.26 3.68 5.75
CA ALA A 16 -4.19 2.85 4.98
C ALA A 16 -3.50 1.77 4.12
N THR A 17 -2.39 1.21 4.63
CA THR A 17 -1.50 0.36 3.82
C THR A 17 -1.99 -1.09 3.78
N PRO A 18 -2.23 -1.69 2.60
CA PRO A 18 -2.71 -3.06 2.48
C PRO A 18 -1.57 -4.09 2.65
N HIS A 19 -1.03 -4.27 3.86
CA HIS A 19 0.11 -5.18 4.08
C HIS A 19 -0.21 -6.61 3.68
N ARG A 20 -1.45 -7.07 3.85
CA ARG A 20 -1.93 -8.40 3.41
C ARG A 20 -2.86 -8.33 2.18
N GLY A 21 -2.86 -7.18 1.48
CA GLY A 21 -3.67 -6.94 0.28
C GLY A 21 -5.00 -6.23 0.55
N SER A 22 -5.83 -6.04 -0.49
CA SER A 22 -7.11 -5.34 -0.41
C SER A 22 -8.22 -6.15 -1.09
N PHE A 23 -9.45 -6.13 -0.56
CA PHE A 23 -10.55 -6.93 -1.13
C PHE A 23 -10.99 -6.41 -2.50
N LEU A 24 -10.79 -5.11 -2.78
CA LEU A 24 -10.99 -4.55 -4.13
C LEU A 24 -10.01 -5.10 -5.17
N ALA A 25 -8.82 -5.57 -4.74
CA ALA A 25 -7.88 -6.26 -5.63
C ALA A 25 -8.23 -7.75 -5.83
N GLY A 26 -8.87 -8.38 -4.84
CA GLY A 26 -9.30 -9.78 -4.91
C GLY A 26 -10.58 -10.03 -5.73
N ASN A 27 -11.51 -9.07 -5.79
CA ASN A 27 -12.77 -9.24 -6.52
C ASN A 27 -12.61 -8.94 -8.03
N TYR A 28 -13.01 -9.91 -8.88
CA TYR A 28 -13.06 -9.84 -10.35
C TYR A 28 -13.74 -8.56 -10.91
N VAL A 29 -14.61 -7.92 -10.14
CA VAL A 29 -15.33 -6.68 -10.50
C VAL A 29 -14.40 -5.46 -10.54
N GLY A 30 -13.36 -5.41 -9.69
CA GLY A 30 -12.33 -4.35 -9.74
C GLY A 30 -11.44 -4.45 -10.99
N LYS A 31 -11.18 -5.68 -11.46
CA LYS A 31 -10.42 -5.95 -12.70
C LYS A 31 -11.17 -5.50 -13.96
N LEU A 32 -12.51 -5.51 -13.97
CA LEU A 32 -13.31 -5.06 -15.11
C LEU A 32 -13.63 -3.55 -15.08
N GLY A 33 -13.77 -2.94 -13.89
CA GLY A 33 -14.08 -1.51 -13.73
C GLY A 33 -12.92 -0.55 -14.09
N ASN A 34 -11.69 -1.02 -14.09
CA ASN A 34 -10.50 -0.16 -14.28
C ASN A 34 -10.10 0.10 -15.73
N LYS A 35 -10.82 -0.44 -16.72
CA LYS A 35 -10.59 -0.06 -18.13
C LYS A 35 -11.02 1.38 -18.43
N LEU A 36 -11.80 2.01 -17.54
CA LEU A 36 -12.40 3.32 -17.77
C LEU A 36 -11.75 4.49 -17.02
N ILE A 37 -10.85 4.26 -16.06
CA ILE A 37 -10.43 5.36 -15.17
C ILE A 37 -9.09 6.00 -15.57
N ASN A 38 -8.19 5.38 -16.36
CA ASN A 38 -6.97 6.09 -16.77
C ASN A 38 -6.31 5.53 -18.03
N LEU A 39 -6.35 6.30 -19.13
CA LEU A 39 -5.17 6.47 -19.97
C LEU A 39 -4.89 7.98 -20.15
N PRO A 40 -4.05 8.59 -19.30
CA PRO A 40 -3.49 9.91 -19.58
C PRO A 40 -2.70 9.84 -20.89
N GLY A 41 -2.84 10.84 -21.75
CA GLY A 41 -2.24 10.85 -23.11
C GLY A 41 -0.72 10.65 -23.17
N GLY A 42 -0.01 10.72 -22.04
CA GLY A 42 1.41 10.41 -21.93
C GLY A 42 1.76 8.91 -22.06
N LEU A 43 0.85 7.98 -21.72
CA LEU A 43 1.13 6.53 -21.77
C LEU A 43 1.11 5.94 -23.19
N ALA A 44 0.51 6.65 -24.17
CA ALA A 44 0.50 6.20 -25.56
C ALA A 44 1.92 6.13 -26.15
N LYS A 45 2.79 7.09 -25.80
CA LYS A 45 4.19 7.11 -26.26
C LYS A 45 5.03 6.01 -25.60
N THR A 46 4.73 5.67 -24.34
CA THR A 46 5.37 4.56 -23.63
C THR A 46 4.96 3.21 -24.22
N ALA A 47 3.69 3.07 -24.63
CA ALA A 47 3.20 1.89 -25.33
C ALA A 47 3.86 1.70 -26.71
N GLU A 48 4.05 2.77 -27.49
CA GLU A 48 4.82 2.73 -28.74
C GLU A 48 6.29 2.34 -28.52
N GLY A 49 6.93 2.88 -27.48
CA GLY A 49 8.30 2.52 -27.11
C GLY A 49 8.45 1.05 -26.72
N LEU A 50 7.50 0.52 -25.93
CA LEU A 50 7.47 -0.88 -25.52
C LEU A 50 7.13 -1.83 -26.68
N ALA A 51 6.29 -1.41 -27.62
CA ALA A 51 5.99 -2.19 -28.82
C ALA A 51 7.23 -2.41 -29.69
N LYS A 52 8.10 -1.39 -29.81
CA LYS A 52 9.39 -1.51 -30.52
C LYS A 52 10.40 -2.42 -29.81
N VAL A 53 10.38 -2.46 -28.47
CA VAL A 53 11.24 -3.38 -27.67
C VAL A 53 10.74 -4.83 -27.76
N ARG A 54 9.42 -5.03 -27.93
CA ARG A 54 8.83 -6.36 -28.13
C ARG A 54 9.24 -6.99 -29.46
N GLU A 55 9.48 -6.19 -30.50
CA GLU A 55 9.91 -6.69 -31.81
C GLU A 55 11.37 -7.19 -31.79
N SER A 56 12.22 -6.67 -30.89
CA SER A 56 13.63 -7.05 -30.78
C SER A 56 13.92 -8.23 -29.85
N THR A 57 12.96 -8.66 -29.02
CA THR A 57 13.18 -9.74 -28.03
C THR A 57 12.35 -10.97 -28.37
N VAL A 58 12.91 -11.83 -29.22
CA VAL A 58 12.41 -13.19 -29.48
C VAL A 58 12.60 -14.04 -28.21
N MET A 59 11.64 -13.98 -27.29
CA MET A 59 11.39 -14.97 -26.23
C MET A 59 9.91 -14.83 -25.87
N GLY A 60 9.08 -15.73 -26.41
CA GLY A 60 7.62 -15.68 -26.45
C GLY A 60 6.87 -15.84 -25.11
N ALA A 61 7.34 -15.21 -24.04
CA ALA A 61 6.56 -15.03 -22.81
C ALA A 61 6.04 -13.59 -22.75
N PRO A 62 4.74 -13.33 -22.56
CA PRO A 62 4.25 -11.99 -22.32
C PRO A 62 4.91 -11.46 -21.04
N LEU A 63 5.70 -10.39 -21.16
CA LEU A 63 6.17 -9.63 -20.01
C LEU A 63 4.96 -8.95 -19.38
N VAL A 64 4.28 -9.66 -18.47
CA VAL A 64 3.19 -9.12 -17.67
C VAL A 64 3.84 -8.25 -16.60
N ILE A 65 3.90 -6.94 -16.85
CA ILE A 65 4.24 -5.97 -15.81
C ILE A 65 3.01 -5.87 -14.90
N PRO A 66 3.07 -6.32 -13.64
CA PRO A 66 1.93 -6.25 -12.73
C PRO A 66 1.50 -4.80 -12.55
N THR A 67 0.20 -4.53 -12.64
CA THR A 67 -0.33 -3.20 -12.32
C THR A 67 -0.30 -2.97 -10.81
N ALA A 68 -0.43 -1.72 -10.37
CA ALA A 68 -0.55 -1.39 -8.95
C ALA A 68 -1.72 -2.15 -8.27
N LEU A 69 -2.78 -2.46 -9.03
CA LEU A 69 -3.91 -3.28 -8.57
C LEU A 69 -3.52 -4.76 -8.44
N ASP A 70 -2.79 -5.30 -9.41
CA ASP A 70 -2.31 -6.68 -9.35
C ASP A 70 -1.31 -6.91 -8.21
N ASN A 71 -0.60 -5.87 -7.77
CA ASN A 71 0.29 -5.92 -6.61
C ASN A 71 -0.44 -5.87 -5.26
N MET A 72 -1.75 -5.58 -5.23
CA MET A 72 -2.55 -5.55 -4.00
C MET A 72 -3.42 -6.81 -3.82
N ASP A 73 -3.36 -7.75 -4.78
CA ASP A 73 -4.07 -9.03 -4.70
C ASP A 73 -3.43 -9.90 -3.60
N PRO A 74 -4.17 -10.27 -2.53
CA PRO A 74 -3.64 -11.08 -1.42
C PRO A 74 -3.05 -12.43 -1.84
N SER A 75 -3.45 -12.95 -3.01
CA SER A 75 -2.98 -14.23 -3.51
C SER A 75 -1.55 -14.18 -4.06
N GLN A 76 -1.04 -12.98 -4.37
CA GLN A 76 0.24 -12.79 -5.03
C GLN A 76 1.44 -13.14 -4.12
N PRO A 77 2.45 -13.85 -4.65
CA PRO A 77 3.66 -14.20 -3.90
C PRO A 77 4.39 -12.98 -3.32
N PHE A 78 4.31 -11.84 -4.00
CA PHE A 78 4.94 -10.58 -3.56
C PHE A 78 4.37 -10.08 -2.22
N ILE A 79 3.05 -9.94 -2.12
CA ILE A 79 2.38 -9.48 -0.87
C ILE A 79 2.61 -10.47 0.26
N LYS A 80 2.54 -11.79 0.00
CA LYS A 80 2.82 -12.82 1.01
C LYS A 80 4.26 -12.75 1.55
N THR A 81 5.22 -12.43 0.69
CA THR A 81 6.62 -12.31 1.09
C THR A 81 6.84 -11.04 1.91
N LEU A 82 6.25 -9.92 1.49
CA LEU A 82 6.37 -8.65 2.22
C LEU A 82 5.66 -8.68 3.57
N SER A 83 4.46 -9.25 3.64
CA SER A 83 3.68 -9.32 4.89
C SER A 83 4.33 -10.19 5.96
N ALA A 84 5.14 -11.17 5.56
CA ALA A 84 5.93 -12.01 6.45
C ALA A 84 7.27 -11.38 6.87
N THR A 85 7.66 -10.24 6.27
CA THR A 85 8.93 -9.59 6.58
C THR A 85 8.79 -8.73 7.83
N PRO A 86 9.61 -8.95 8.88
CA PRO A 86 9.53 -8.13 10.09
C PRO A 86 10.01 -6.70 9.83
N ILE A 87 9.60 -5.77 10.70
CA ILE A 87 10.17 -4.43 10.76
C ILE A 87 11.67 -4.56 11.06
N ALA A 88 12.50 -3.84 10.29
CA ALA A 88 13.94 -3.92 10.43
C ALA A 88 14.39 -3.39 11.80
N PRO A 89 15.37 -4.03 12.46
CA PRO A 89 15.89 -3.55 13.74
C PRO A 89 16.36 -2.09 13.65
N GLY A 90 15.97 -1.28 14.63
CA GLY A 90 16.29 0.16 14.68
C GLY A 90 15.38 1.04 13.82
N VAL A 91 14.37 0.48 13.14
CA VAL A 91 13.32 1.25 12.45
C VAL A 91 12.10 1.38 13.36
N HIS A 92 11.76 2.62 13.67
CA HIS A 92 10.54 3.00 14.36
C HIS A 92 9.36 2.97 13.36
N ALA A 93 8.38 2.10 13.56
CA ALA A 93 7.23 1.99 12.65
C ALA A 93 5.95 2.50 13.31
N HIS A 94 5.09 3.16 12.54
CA HIS A 94 3.78 3.63 12.99
C HIS A 94 2.72 3.28 11.96
N SER A 95 1.49 3.06 12.43
CA SER A 95 0.33 2.76 11.59
C SER A 95 -0.80 3.76 11.84
N ILE A 96 -1.36 4.30 10.76
CA ILE A 96 -2.61 5.06 10.77
C ILE A 96 -3.61 4.29 9.92
N ILE A 97 -4.59 3.68 10.60
CA ILE A 97 -5.53 2.75 9.97
C ILE A 97 -6.93 3.38 9.96
N PRO A 98 -7.44 3.80 8.79
CA PRO A 98 -8.81 4.24 8.70
C PRO A 98 -9.78 3.06 8.85
N VAL A 99 -10.89 3.28 9.55
CA VAL A 99 -12.01 2.31 9.62
C VAL A 99 -13.33 3.08 9.57
N LYS A 100 -14.24 2.67 8.68
CA LYS A 100 -15.56 3.29 8.54
C LYS A 100 -16.50 2.91 9.68
N GLY A 101 -17.49 3.78 9.90
CA GLY A 101 -18.53 3.56 10.89
C GLY A 101 -18.03 3.61 12.34
N SER A 102 -18.89 3.24 13.26
CA SER A 102 -18.64 3.28 14.71
C SER A 102 -18.60 1.90 15.35
N GLY A 103 -18.54 0.84 14.54
CA GLY A 103 -18.49 -0.55 15.01
C GLY A 103 -17.11 -0.98 15.52
N PRO A 104 -16.99 -2.26 15.91
CA PRO A 104 -15.72 -2.89 16.24
C PRO A 104 -14.68 -2.65 15.13
N VAL A 105 -13.44 -2.41 15.52
CA VAL A 105 -12.34 -2.10 14.58
C VAL A 105 -11.87 -3.38 13.90
N GLU A 106 -11.88 -4.47 14.64
CA GLU A 106 -11.36 -5.79 14.30
C GLU A 106 -12.06 -6.38 13.06
N ASP A 107 -13.33 -6.04 12.88
CA ASP A 107 -14.20 -6.47 11.77
C ASP A 107 -14.42 -5.36 10.73
N GLY A 108 -13.72 -4.23 10.85
CA GLY A 108 -13.93 -3.04 10.05
C GLY A 108 -13.01 -2.89 8.84
N ASP A 109 -13.38 -1.97 7.95
CA ASP A 109 -12.62 -1.60 6.74
C ASP A 109 -12.75 -0.11 6.42
N ASP A 110 -11.90 0.39 5.52
CA ASP A 110 -11.90 1.77 5.05
C ASP A 110 -12.61 1.98 3.69
N GLY A 111 -13.27 0.95 3.18
CA GLY A 111 -13.83 0.85 1.83
C GLY A 111 -12.91 0.22 0.78
N VAL A 112 -11.66 -0.07 1.14
CA VAL A 112 -10.65 -0.67 0.25
C VAL A 112 -9.88 -1.76 0.98
N VAL A 113 -9.45 -1.51 2.21
CA VAL A 113 -8.56 -2.34 3.02
C VAL A 113 -9.24 -2.66 4.35
N GLU A 114 -9.26 -3.95 4.69
CA GLU A 114 -9.70 -4.43 6.02
C GLU A 114 -8.66 -4.05 7.08
N TYR A 115 -9.12 -3.78 8.32
CA TYR A 115 -8.24 -3.52 9.46
C TYR A 115 -7.18 -4.63 9.61
N GLN A 116 -7.58 -5.89 9.53
CA GLN A 116 -6.68 -7.05 9.66
C GLN A 116 -5.57 -7.09 8.59
N SER A 117 -5.81 -6.48 7.43
CA SER A 117 -4.80 -6.37 6.39
C SER A 117 -3.82 -5.22 6.64
N ALA A 118 -4.31 -4.12 7.22
CA ALA A 118 -3.49 -2.95 7.54
C ALA A 118 -2.73 -3.07 8.86
N HIS A 119 -3.26 -3.84 9.81
CA HIS A 119 -2.66 -4.06 11.11
C HIS A 119 -1.40 -4.93 11.01
N ILE A 120 -0.30 -4.50 11.64
CA ILE A 120 0.92 -5.29 11.77
C ILE A 120 1.47 -5.15 13.19
N ASP A 121 2.06 -6.23 13.70
CA ASP A 121 2.74 -6.22 14.99
C ASP A 121 4.06 -5.45 14.93
N GLY A 122 4.50 -4.95 16.08
CA GLY A 122 5.82 -4.32 16.24
C GLY A 122 5.88 -2.84 15.86
N VAL A 123 4.74 -2.20 15.59
CA VAL A 123 4.65 -0.74 15.48
C VAL A 123 4.69 -0.09 16.86
N GLU A 124 5.28 1.10 16.94
CA GLU A 124 5.36 1.89 18.17
C GLU A 124 4.07 2.65 18.46
N SER A 125 3.32 3.03 17.41
CA SER A 125 1.97 3.54 17.55
C SER A 125 1.06 3.02 16.45
N GLU A 126 -0.20 2.78 16.81
CA GLU A 126 -1.29 2.53 15.88
C GLU A 126 -2.44 3.48 16.22
N LEU A 127 -2.81 4.34 15.26
CA LEU A 127 -3.96 5.23 15.38
C LEU A 127 -5.09 4.74 14.47
N ILE A 128 -6.25 4.50 15.06
CA ILE A 128 -7.48 4.24 14.31
C ILE A 128 -8.19 5.55 14.00
N VAL A 129 -8.48 5.79 12.72
CA VAL A 129 -9.16 7.01 12.26
C VAL A 129 -10.51 6.68 11.67
N ARG A 130 -11.60 7.16 12.28
CA ARG A 130 -12.96 6.91 11.78
C ARG A 130 -13.20 7.67 10.47
N SER A 131 -12.87 7.03 9.34
CA SER A 131 -12.81 7.61 8.01
C SER A 131 -12.75 6.54 6.92
N GLY A 132 -12.82 6.94 5.65
CA GLY A 132 -12.54 6.06 4.51
C GLY A 132 -11.06 6.05 4.12
N HIS A 133 -10.73 5.24 3.11
CA HIS A 133 -9.35 4.96 2.66
C HIS A 133 -8.48 6.21 2.44
N SER A 134 -9.04 7.24 1.82
CA SER A 134 -8.35 8.53 1.60
C SER A 134 -8.34 9.39 2.88
N THR A 135 -7.68 8.88 3.93
CA THR A 135 -7.68 9.48 5.27
C THR A 135 -6.66 10.61 5.46
N GLN A 136 -5.77 10.84 4.49
CA GLN A 136 -4.64 11.77 4.59
C GLN A 136 -5.05 13.22 4.87
N ALA A 137 -6.26 13.61 4.44
CA ALA A 137 -6.82 14.95 4.65
C ALA A 137 -7.65 15.06 5.94
N THR A 138 -7.79 13.99 6.71
CA THR A 138 -8.54 14.04 7.97
C THR A 138 -7.68 14.70 9.06
N PRO A 139 -8.27 15.53 9.94
CA PRO A 139 -7.53 16.18 11.01
C PRO A 139 -6.76 15.20 11.89
N ALA A 140 -7.36 14.06 12.26
CA ALA A 140 -6.72 13.06 13.10
C ALA A 140 -5.46 12.46 12.44
N THR A 141 -5.52 12.13 11.15
CA THR A 141 -4.35 11.63 10.40
C THR A 141 -3.26 12.69 10.31
N ILE A 142 -3.62 13.94 10.01
CA ILE A 142 -2.65 15.05 9.91
C ILE A 142 -1.95 15.26 11.26
N GLU A 143 -2.69 15.28 12.36
CA GLU A 143 -2.14 15.48 13.69
C GLU A 143 -1.24 14.34 14.13
N GLU A 144 -1.56 13.09 13.78
CA GLU A 144 -0.69 11.95 14.08
C GLU A 144 0.59 11.96 13.26
N VAL A 145 0.51 12.27 11.97
CA VAL A 145 1.71 12.46 11.15
C VAL A 145 2.57 13.59 11.73
N ARG A 146 1.96 14.71 12.12
CA ARG A 146 2.67 15.84 12.76
C ARG A 146 3.35 15.39 14.05
N ARG A 147 2.64 14.67 14.92
CA ARG A 147 3.17 14.15 16.19
C ARG A 147 4.40 13.25 15.93
N ILE A 148 4.30 12.31 15.01
CA ILE A 148 5.38 11.37 14.67
C ILE A 148 6.59 12.12 14.09
N LEU A 149 6.37 13.11 13.22
CA LEU A 149 7.44 13.92 12.65
C LEU A 149 8.14 14.78 13.70
N TYR A 150 7.39 15.31 14.68
CA TYR A 150 7.96 16.10 15.77
C TYR A 150 8.79 15.22 16.70
N GLU A 151 8.28 14.03 17.03
CA GLU A 151 9.03 13.01 17.78
C GLU A 151 10.33 12.65 17.07
N HIS A 152 10.28 12.43 15.74
CA HIS A 152 11.47 12.15 14.93
C HIS A 152 12.49 13.29 14.94
N ALA A 153 12.01 14.54 14.95
CA ALA A 153 12.84 15.74 15.01
C ALA A 153 13.36 16.06 16.43
N GLY A 154 12.94 15.30 17.46
CA GLY A 154 13.28 15.59 18.85
C GLY A 154 12.60 16.83 19.42
N ILE A 155 11.41 17.19 18.89
CA ILE A 155 10.60 18.33 19.34
C ILE A 155 9.52 17.81 20.29
N HIS A 156 9.50 18.32 21.52
CA HIS A 156 8.57 17.94 22.60
C HIS A 156 7.63 19.09 22.97
#